data_AF-A0A1C6VX87-F1
#
_entry.id   AF-A0A1C6VX87-F1
#
_cell.length_a   1.000
_cell.length_b   1.000
_cell.length_c   1.000
_cell.angle_alpha   90.00
_cell.angle_beta   90.00
_cell.angle_gamma   90.00
#
_symmetry.space_group_name_H-M   'P 1'
#
loop_
_entity.id
_entity.type
_entity.pdbx_description
1 polymer ?
#
loop_
_entity_poly.entity_id
_entity_poly.type
_entity_poly.pdbx_seq_one_letter_code
_entity_poly.pdbx_strand_id
1 'polypeptide(L)'
;MAATEPVRRRIAHIAVITVAALAVPTAVGTLGVRRAAEEVYPQRVSDVAPPERPAPVLDPGRPTVAVVLGAAGANVADALAPYEVFAATGRFNVVTVAPTSDPVTLTGGLDLVPDLSFAELAARASEPPDVVVVPQLHGPTSDVVDWLRAQRRQGAPLLLSVCVGAEVLADAGLLDGRPATSHWLKLIGLRRSDPDVNWTEGVRFVDDGDIVTTAGVLSGIDGALRVVERLVGPAEAERVSRELGWSGYRPGGPVAIADEDPQPRDLVALLSAAYRWNRPTTGVLLTDGVGEIELAAAFRPYTELSYLARLRAFSLDGRAVRSRHGLTFLPRAAWRPADPGFDRVLVPHGAPPVALGDTSIPVRALHDAGEFPFDGALRDIADTYDVATARWVARSLQYPVPDRGLPGPRWPWLLTVSPLLLAGVGAGTVILAGRVLALRRRDRPGGGATVPAGPTPDSSAPPGRASRRRLRA
;
A
#
# COMPACT_ATOMS: atom_id res chain seq x y z
N MET A 1 -17.07 -16.69 47.95
CA MET A 1 -17.64 -18.03 47.70
C MET A 1 -16.86 -18.70 46.58
N ALA A 2 -16.15 -19.80 46.86
CA ALA A 2 -15.38 -20.52 45.87
C ALA A 2 -16.31 -21.38 44.98
N ALA A 3 -16.22 -21.25 43.65
CA ALA A 3 -17.01 -22.08 42.73
C ALA A 3 -16.72 -23.57 42.94
N THR A 4 -17.76 -24.41 42.88
CA THR A 4 -17.65 -25.87 42.97
C THR A 4 -16.87 -26.44 41.78
N GLU A 5 -16.17 -27.57 41.98
CA GLU A 5 -15.35 -28.23 40.95
C GLU A 5 -16.04 -28.42 39.56
N PRO A 6 -17.32 -28.85 39.47
CA PRO A 6 -18.02 -28.93 38.18
C PRO A 6 -18.26 -27.56 37.52
N VAL A 7 -18.46 -26.51 38.32
CA VAL A 7 -18.61 -25.14 37.81
C VAL A 7 -17.27 -24.62 37.29
N ARG A 8 -16.16 -24.84 38.02
CA ARG A 8 -14.80 -24.49 37.57
C ARG A 8 -14.45 -25.17 36.24
N ARG A 9 -14.76 -26.46 36.09
CA ARG A 9 -14.51 -27.21 34.86
C ARG A 9 -15.32 -26.71 33.66
N ARG A 10 -16.59 -26.30 33.88
CA ARG A 10 -17.41 -25.68 32.83
C ARG A 10 -16.88 -24.32 32.42
N ILE A 11 -16.50 -23.48 33.38
CA ILE A 11 -15.89 -22.17 33.11
C ILE A 11 -14.60 -22.33 32.31
N ALA A 12 -13.71 -23.25 32.72
CA ALA A 12 -12.47 -23.52 32.00
C ALA A 12 -12.74 -24.01 30.57
N HIS A 13 -13.75 -24.87 30.37
CA HIS A 13 -14.10 -25.35 29.04
C HIS A 13 -14.65 -24.24 28.12
N ILE A 14 -15.53 -23.38 28.65
CA ILE A 14 -16.03 -22.20 27.92
C ILE A 14 -14.86 -21.27 27.58
N ALA A 15 -13.97 -21.01 28.53
CA ALA A 15 -12.79 -20.18 28.29
C ALA A 15 -11.92 -20.72 27.16
N VAL A 16 -11.66 -22.04 27.11
CA VAL A 16 -10.88 -22.66 26.03
C VAL A 16 -11.60 -22.53 24.68
N ILE A 17 -12.92 -22.74 24.63
CA ILE A 17 -13.71 -22.56 23.41
C ILE A 17 -13.64 -21.10 22.93
N THR A 18 -13.84 -20.13 23.82
CA THR A 18 -13.76 -18.70 23.50
C THR A 18 -12.37 -18.32 23.01
N VAL A 19 -11.31 -18.78 23.67
CA VAL A 19 -9.93 -18.55 23.23
C VAL A 19 -9.72 -19.13 21.82
N ALA A 20 -10.16 -20.35 21.54
CA ALA A 20 -10.03 -20.94 20.22
C ALA A 20 -10.85 -20.19 19.15
N ALA A 21 -12.07 -19.76 19.50
CA ALA A 21 -12.95 -18.99 18.62
C ALA A 21 -12.34 -17.62 18.25
N LEU A 22 -11.56 -17.01 19.14
CA LEU A 22 -10.87 -15.74 18.87
C LEU A 22 -9.50 -15.96 18.19
N ALA A 23 -8.77 -17.01 18.56
CA ALA A 23 -7.41 -17.26 18.08
C ALA A 23 -7.37 -17.56 16.58
N VAL A 24 -8.31 -18.36 16.06
CA VAL A 24 -8.34 -18.74 14.64
C VAL A 24 -8.53 -17.53 13.71
N PRO A 25 -9.61 -16.73 13.81
CA PRO A 25 -9.78 -15.56 12.94
C PRO A 25 -8.64 -14.55 13.10
N THR A 26 -8.13 -14.35 14.32
CA THR A 26 -6.99 -13.46 14.56
C THR A 26 -5.73 -13.94 13.85
N ALA A 27 -5.36 -15.22 13.99
CA ALA A 27 -4.17 -15.76 13.36
C ALA A 27 -4.26 -15.71 11.83
N VAL A 28 -5.40 -16.11 11.27
CA VAL A 28 -5.64 -16.08 9.83
C VAL A 28 -5.66 -14.63 9.32
N GLY A 29 -6.33 -13.73 10.03
CA GLY A 29 -6.41 -12.32 9.67
C GLY A 29 -5.04 -11.64 9.68
N THR A 30 -4.23 -11.86 10.71
CA THR A 30 -2.85 -11.35 10.78
C THR A 30 -1.99 -11.84 9.61
N LEU A 31 -2.10 -13.11 9.25
CA LEU A 31 -1.39 -13.66 8.09
C LEU A 31 -1.90 -13.04 6.77
N GLY A 32 -3.21 -12.80 6.67
CA GLY A 32 -3.82 -12.09 5.54
C GLY A 32 -3.28 -10.68 5.38
N VAL A 33 -3.25 -9.90 6.47
CA VAL A 33 -2.71 -8.53 6.49
C VAL A 33 -1.24 -8.52 6.08
N ARG A 34 -0.43 -9.43 6.62
CA ARG A 34 0.98 -9.52 6.27
C ARG A 34 1.19 -9.77 4.78
N ARG A 35 0.47 -10.74 4.20
CA ARG A 35 0.52 -11.02 2.75
C ARG A 35 0.04 -9.82 1.92
N ALA A 36 -1.01 -9.15 2.38
CA ALA A 36 -1.53 -7.95 1.72
C ALA A 36 -0.48 -6.84 1.66
N ALA A 37 0.27 -6.63 2.76
CA ALA A 37 1.35 -5.66 2.83
C ALA A 37 2.53 -6.02 1.92
N GLU A 38 2.93 -7.30 1.88
CA GLU A 38 4.01 -7.80 1.00
C GLU A 38 3.64 -7.64 -0.50
N GLU A 39 2.35 -7.65 -0.84
CA GLU A 39 1.86 -7.47 -2.22
C GLU A 39 1.77 -5.99 -2.66
N VAL A 40 1.98 -5.00 -1.78
CA VAL A 40 1.94 -3.57 -2.15
C VAL A 40 3.13 -3.16 -3.01
N TYR A 41 4.32 -3.66 -2.68
CA TYR A 41 5.57 -3.46 -3.43
C TYR A 41 6.10 -4.82 -3.87
N PRO A 42 5.45 -5.47 -4.86
CA PRO A 42 5.87 -6.79 -5.30
C PRO A 42 7.26 -6.71 -5.92
N GLN A 43 8.14 -7.64 -5.53
CA GLN A 43 9.48 -7.73 -6.10
C GLN A 43 9.41 -7.78 -7.63
N ARG A 44 10.34 -7.06 -8.27
CA ARG A 44 10.47 -7.07 -9.72
C ARG A 44 10.99 -8.44 -10.18
N VAL A 45 10.17 -9.14 -10.96
CA VAL A 45 10.51 -10.43 -11.59
C VAL A 45 10.19 -10.30 -13.09
N SER A 46 10.84 -9.35 -13.77
CA SER A 46 10.66 -9.12 -15.20
C SER A 46 12.00 -9.30 -15.92
N ASP A 47 11.99 -10.10 -16.98
CA ASP A 47 13.14 -10.34 -17.86
C ASP A 47 13.35 -9.21 -18.87
N VAL A 48 12.47 -8.19 -18.87
CA VAL A 48 12.63 -7.02 -19.73
C VAL A 48 13.77 -6.17 -19.21
N ALA A 49 14.90 -6.26 -19.90
CA ALA A 49 16.04 -5.38 -19.67
C ALA A 49 15.58 -3.92 -19.78
N PRO A 50 16.04 -3.02 -18.90
CA PRO A 50 15.85 -1.60 -19.09
C PRO A 50 16.37 -1.24 -20.50
N PRO A 51 15.60 -0.51 -21.32
CA PRO A 51 16.10 -0.09 -22.61
C PRO A 51 17.34 0.80 -22.41
N GLU A 52 18.24 0.84 -23.39
CA GLU A 52 19.23 1.90 -23.46
C GLU A 52 18.48 3.21 -23.73
N ARG A 53 18.68 4.22 -22.89
CA ARG A 53 17.91 5.47 -22.93
C ARG A 53 18.85 6.64 -23.19
N PRO A 54 18.50 7.56 -24.12
CA PRO A 54 19.11 8.87 -24.12
C PRO A 54 18.80 9.54 -22.79
N ALA A 55 19.82 10.07 -22.11
CA ALA A 55 19.59 10.88 -20.93
C ALA A 55 18.69 12.08 -21.28
N PRO A 56 17.80 12.51 -20.37
CA PRO A 56 17.00 13.71 -20.60
C PRO A 56 17.92 14.91 -20.88
N VAL A 57 17.56 15.70 -21.89
CA VAL A 57 18.23 16.96 -22.17
C VAL A 57 17.62 18.03 -21.27
N LEU A 58 18.44 18.59 -20.37
CA LEU A 58 18.04 19.69 -19.50
C LEU A 58 18.26 21.02 -20.25
N ASP A 59 17.19 21.78 -20.46
CA ASP A 59 17.25 23.13 -21.04
C ASP A 59 17.80 24.11 -19.98
N PRO A 60 18.97 24.73 -20.19
CA PRO A 60 19.55 25.67 -19.21
C PRO A 60 18.67 26.90 -18.95
N GLY A 61 17.73 27.22 -19.84
CA GLY A 61 16.79 28.32 -19.67
C GLY A 61 15.56 27.99 -18.85
N ARG A 62 15.41 26.74 -18.36
CA ARG A 62 14.24 26.29 -17.61
C ARG A 62 14.60 25.84 -16.20
N PRO A 63 13.79 26.17 -15.19
CA PRO A 63 13.94 25.62 -13.85
C PRO A 63 13.77 24.09 -13.87
N THR A 64 14.56 23.39 -13.06
CA THR A 64 14.57 21.93 -12.95
C THR A 64 13.76 21.46 -11.75
N VAL A 65 12.84 20.54 -12.00
CA VAL A 65 12.03 19.83 -11.00
C VAL A 65 12.53 18.38 -10.94
N ALA A 66 13.05 17.98 -9.78
CA ALA A 66 13.51 16.63 -9.53
C ALA A 66 12.48 15.88 -8.67
N VAL A 67 11.84 14.85 -9.21
CA VAL A 67 10.94 13.95 -8.48
C VAL A 67 11.72 12.77 -7.96
N VAL A 68 11.83 12.65 -6.63
CA VAL A 68 12.69 11.66 -5.99
C VAL A 68 12.05 10.28 -5.96
N LEU A 69 12.83 9.26 -6.24
CA LEU A 69 12.48 7.86 -6.09
C LEU A 69 13.44 7.19 -5.09
N GLY A 70 12.91 6.30 -4.26
CA GLY A 70 13.71 5.48 -3.36
C GLY A 70 14.22 4.23 -4.06
N ALA A 71 15.37 3.69 -3.64
CA ALA A 71 15.93 2.47 -4.23
C ALA A 71 15.00 1.26 -4.12
N ALA A 72 14.21 1.18 -3.04
CA ALA A 72 13.27 0.08 -2.83
C ALA A 72 11.83 0.40 -3.28
N GLY A 73 11.55 1.62 -3.73
CA GLY A 73 10.24 2.00 -4.26
C GLY A 73 9.77 3.39 -3.84
N ALA A 74 8.69 3.84 -4.49
CA ALA A 74 7.98 5.06 -4.16
C ALA A 74 6.48 4.88 -4.40
N ASN A 75 5.66 5.71 -3.75
CA ASN A 75 4.23 5.71 -3.99
C ASN A 75 3.92 6.19 -5.41
N VAL A 76 3.19 5.37 -6.17
CA VAL A 76 2.92 5.62 -7.58
C VAL A 76 2.22 6.96 -7.81
N ALA A 77 1.23 7.31 -6.98
CA ALA A 77 0.47 8.55 -7.18
C ALA A 77 1.21 9.77 -6.65
N ASP A 78 1.95 9.63 -5.55
CA ASP A 78 2.76 10.72 -5.00
C ASP A 78 3.91 11.13 -5.92
N ALA A 79 4.46 10.19 -6.70
CA ALA A 79 5.50 10.47 -7.68
C ALA A 79 4.92 10.99 -9.00
N LEU A 80 3.93 10.29 -9.57
CA LEU A 80 3.44 10.55 -10.91
C LEU A 80 2.54 11.79 -11.01
N ALA A 81 1.75 12.09 -9.98
CA ALA A 81 0.81 13.20 -10.06
C ALA A 81 1.49 14.59 -10.03
N PRO A 82 2.43 14.88 -9.11
CA PRO A 82 3.22 16.11 -9.19
C PRO A 82 4.06 16.18 -10.46
N TYR A 83 4.65 15.05 -10.91
CA TYR A 83 5.40 14.99 -12.16
C TYR A 83 4.56 15.52 -13.34
N GLU A 84 3.33 15.00 -13.51
CA GLU A 84 2.45 15.44 -14.59
C GLU A 84 2.05 16.91 -14.45
N VAL A 85 1.77 17.39 -13.24
CA VAL A 85 1.43 18.81 -13.00
C VAL A 85 2.56 19.73 -13.49
N PHE A 86 3.81 19.45 -13.11
CA PHE A 86 4.93 20.26 -13.58
C PHE A 86 5.17 20.11 -15.08
N ALA A 87 5.08 18.89 -15.62
CA ALA A 87 5.38 18.61 -17.01
C ALA A 87 4.34 19.25 -17.97
N ALA A 88 3.05 19.22 -17.59
CA ALA A 88 1.95 19.81 -18.35
C ALA A 88 2.06 21.34 -18.52
N THR A 89 2.88 22.02 -17.70
CA THR A 89 3.17 23.45 -17.90
C THR A 89 4.03 23.71 -19.15
N GLY A 90 4.88 22.75 -19.54
CA GLY A 90 5.94 22.96 -20.53
C GLY A 90 7.01 23.99 -20.13
N ARG A 91 7.04 24.43 -18.86
CA ARG A 91 7.95 25.49 -18.35
C ARG A 91 9.16 24.96 -17.57
N PHE A 92 9.14 23.71 -17.15
CA PHE A 92 10.18 23.10 -16.31
C PHE A 92 10.93 22.00 -17.08
N ASN A 93 12.18 21.74 -16.68
CA ASN A 93 12.80 20.43 -16.89
C ASN A 93 12.28 19.50 -15.79
N VAL A 94 11.43 18.53 -16.11
CA VAL A 94 10.88 17.61 -15.10
C VAL A 94 11.54 16.24 -15.27
N VAL A 95 12.25 15.80 -14.24
CA VAL A 95 12.98 14.54 -14.24
C VAL A 95 12.73 13.74 -12.97
N THR A 96 12.77 12.42 -13.09
CA THR A 96 12.82 11.51 -11.95
C THR A 96 14.26 11.20 -11.56
N VAL A 97 14.55 11.24 -10.26
CA VAL A 97 15.90 11.01 -9.73
C VAL A 97 15.91 9.94 -8.66
N ALA A 98 16.93 9.07 -8.67
CA ALA A 98 17.04 7.96 -7.73
C ALA A 98 18.50 7.74 -7.28
N PRO A 99 18.75 6.94 -6.21
CA PRO A 99 20.12 6.59 -5.82
C PRO A 99 20.93 5.90 -6.93
N THR A 100 20.29 5.03 -7.72
CA THR A 100 20.90 4.33 -8.86
C THR A 100 20.03 4.49 -10.10
N SER A 101 20.54 4.10 -11.27
CA SER A 101 19.79 4.11 -12.54
C SER A 101 18.95 2.84 -12.75
N ASP A 102 18.88 1.96 -11.73
CA ASP A 102 18.10 0.73 -11.80
C ASP A 102 16.59 1.03 -11.79
N PRO A 103 15.75 0.20 -12.44
CA PRO A 103 14.31 0.39 -12.38
C PRO A 103 13.77 0.27 -10.95
N VAL A 104 12.93 1.22 -10.60
CA VAL A 104 12.27 1.34 -9.29
C VAL A 104 10.83 0.85 -9.41
N THR A 105 10.40 0.02 -8.46
CA THR A 105 9.01 -0.42 -8.36
C THR A 105 8.17 0.61 -7.62
N LEU A 106 7.18 1.17 -8.30
CA LEU A 106 6.15 1.99 -7.68
C LEU A 106 5.04 1.12 -7.06
N THR A 107 4.29 1.68 -6.10
CA THR A 107 3.14 1.01 -5.47
C THR A 107 2.26 0.29 -6.49
N GLY A 108 1.94 -0.97 -6.21
CA GLY A 108 1.11 -1.80 -7.07
C GLY A 108 1.86 -2.52 -8.19
N GLY A 109 3.19 -2.39 -8.27
CA GLY A 109 4.01 -3.15 -9.20
C GLY A 109 4.17 -2.51 -10.58
N LEU A 110 4.05 -1.18 -10.68
CA LEU A 110 4.43 -0.44 -11.88
C LEU A 110 5.94 -0.16 -11.82
N ASP A 111 6.71 -0.69 -12.77
CA ASP A 111 8.16 -0.45 -12.82
C ASP A 111 8.48 0.78 -13.65
N LEU A 112 9.15 1.75 -13.02
CA LEU A 112 9.63 2.99 -13.62
C LEU A 112 11.15 2.94 -13.73
N VAL A 113 11.69 3.33 -14.87
CA VAL A 113 13.14 3.55 -14.98
C VAL A 113 13.44 5.02 -14.66
N PRO A 114 14.19 5.34 -13.58
CA PRO A 114 14.48 6.73 -13.19
C PRO A 114 15.20 7.49 -14.31
N ASP A 115 14.87 8.74 -14.60
CA ASP A 115 15.53 9.47 -15.69
C ASP A 115 17.03 9.66 -15.45
N LEU A 116 17.41 9.92 -14.19
CA LEU A 116 18.80 10.12 -13.77
C LEU A 116 19.03 9.47 -12.39
N SER A 117 20.22 8.93 -12.17
CA SER A 117 20.72 8.73 -10.81
C SER A 117 21.16 10.07 -10.18
N PHE A 118 21.30 10.11 -8.85
CA PHE A 118 21.83 11.28 -8.15
C PHE A 118 23.20 11.72 -8.68
N ALA A 119 24.08 10.76 -8.99
CA ALA A 119 25.39 11.04 -9.58
C ALA A 119 25.29 11.60 -11.01
N GLU A 120 24.37 11.07 -11.82
CA GLU A 120 24.14 11.53 -13.19
C GLU A 120 23.56 12.95 -13.26
N LEU A 121 22.67 13.31 -12.33
CA LEU A 121 22.17 14.68 -12.18
C LEU A 121 23.31 15.62 -11.81
N ALA A 122 24.10 15.29 -10.79
CA ALA A 122 25.22 16.12 -10.34
C ALA A 122 26.30 16.32 -11.44
N ALA A 123 26.47 15.35 -12.34
CA ALA A 123 27.38 15.46 -13.48
C ALA A 123 26.84 16.37 -14.61
N ARG A 124 25.52 16.62 -14.66
CA ARG A 124 24.85 17.34 -15.75
C ARG A 124 24.42 18.75 -15.38
N ALA A 125 24.08 18.98 -14.12
CA ALA A 125 23.66 20.28 -13.60
C ALA A 125 24.76 20.85 -12.70
N SER A 126 25.15 22.09 -12.96
CA SER A 126 26.09 22.84 -12.11
C SER A 126 25.45 23.37 -10.83
N GLU A 127 24.11 23.45 -10.80
CA GLU A 127 23.30 23.93 -9.69
C GLU A 127 22.33 22.83 -9.25
N PRO A 128 21.91 22.83 -7.97
CA PRO A 128 20.87 21.91 -7.51
C PRO A 128 19.54 22.20 -8.24
N PRO A 129 18.59 21.24 -8.27
CA PRO A 129 17.25 21.49 -8.81
C PRO A 129 16.57 22.68 -8.14
N ASP A 130 15.75 23.43 -8.87
CA ASP A 130 14.95 24.52 -8.33
C ASP A 130 13.83 24.00 -7.41
N VAL A 131 13.26 22.83 -7.76
CA VAL A 131 12.23 22.16 -6.98
C VAL A 131 12.60 20.69 -6.81
N VAL A 132 12.43 20.17 -5.59
CA VAL A 132 12.57 18.74 -5.30
C VAL A 132 11.27 18.21 -4.73
N VAL A 133 10.67 17.24 -5.42
CA VAL A 133 9.46 16.56 -4.96
C VAL A 133 9.84 15.27 -4.24
N VAL A 134 9.37 15.11 -3.00
CA VAL A 134 9.65 13.96 -2.15
C VAL A 134 8.34 13.19 -1.89
N PRO A 135 8.07 12.10 -2.62
CA PRO A 135 6.91 11.25 -2.39
C PRO A 135 7.09 10.37 -1.15
N GLN A 136 6.06 9.61 -0.76
CA GLN A 136 6.25 8.48 0.15
C GLN A 136 7.20 7.46 -0.48
N LEU A 137 8.25 7.07 0.25
CA LEU A 137 9.24 6.10 -0.18
C LEU A 137 9.04 4.75 0.51
N HIS A 138 9.44 3.67 -0.15
CA HIS A 138 9.47 2.33 0.43
C HIS A 138 10.88 1.92 0.81
N GLY A 139 11.03 1.22 1.93
CA GLY A 139 12.32 0.74 2.42
C GLY A 139 13.19 1.83 3.03
N PRO A 140 14.51 1.59 3.17
CA PRO A 140 15.45 2.56 3.74
C PRO A 140 15.57 3.84 2.90
N THR A 141 15.62 4.98 3.57
CA THR A 141 15.63 6.32 2.96
C THR A 141 16.93 7.08 3.19
N SER A 142 17.95 6.48 3.82
CA SER A 142 19.21 7.15 4.18
C SER A 142 19.90 7.84 3.01
N ASP A 143 19.96 7.18 1.84
CA ASP A 143 20.61 7.73 0.65
C ASP A 143 19.87 8.99 0.15
N VAL A 144 18.54 9.00 0.26
CA VAL A 144 17.70 10.14 -0.09
C VAL A 144 17.87 11.27 0.92
N VAL A 145 17.88 10.96 2.21
CA VAL A 145 18.11 11.93 3.29
C VAL A 145 19.47 12.63 3.11
N ASP A 146 20.52 11.86 2.84
CA ASP A 146 21.86 12.42 2.63
C ASP A 146 21.93 13.26 1.36
N TRP A 147 21.28 12.81 0.29
CA TRP A 147 21.17 13.58 -0.95
C TRP A 147 20.41 14.90 -0.74
N LEU A 148 19.27 14.89 -0.03
CA LEU A 148 18.50 16.10 0.29
C LEU A 148 19.33 17.10 1.11
N ARG A 149 20.06 16.62 2.11
CA ARG A 149 21.00 17.46 2.89
C ARG A 149 22.09 18.04 2.00
N ALA A 150 22.59 17.28 1.02
CA ALA A 150 23.57 17.78 0.07
C ALA A 150 22.99 18.87 -0.84
N GLN A 151 21.80 18.67 -1.39
CA GLN A 151 21.11 19.70 -2.20
C GLN A 151 20.90 20.98 -1.40
N ARG A 152 20.48 20.86 -0.14
CA ARG A 152 20.30 22.00 0.79
C ARG A 152 21.60 22.72 1.17
N ARG A 153 22.75 22.06 1.12
CA ARG A 153 24.06 22.72 1.31
C ARG A 153 24.54 23.44 0.05
N GLN A 154 24.17 22.93 -1.12
CA GLN A 154 24.59 23.49 -2.41
C GLN A 154 23.69 24.64 -2.87
N GLY A 155 22.44 24.68 -2.43
CA GLY A 155 21.49 25.75 -2.71
C GLY A 155 20.25 25.65 -1.84
N ALA A 156 19.19 26.35 -2.23
CA ALA A 156 17.93 26.39 -1.50
C ALA A 156 16.76 25.94 -2.39
N PRO A 157 16.75 24.65 -2.83
CA PRO A 157 15.62 24.12 -3.59
C PRO A 157 14.32 24.31 -2.81
N LEU A 158 13.25 24.66 -3.51
CA LEU A 158 11.91 24.53 -2.95
C LEU A 158 11.61 23.04 -2.79
N LEU A 159 11.32 22.58 -1.57
CA LEU A 159 10.94 21.19 -1.33
C LEU A 159 9.43 21.05 -1.35
N LEU A 160 8.92 20.06 -2.08
CA LEU A 160 7.52 19.65 -2.07
C LEU A 160 7.44 18.20 -1.56
N SER A 161 7.03 17.98 -0.32
CA SER A 161 6.74 16.61 0.13
C SER A 161 5.28 16.24 -0.13
N VAL A 162 5.04 14.98 -0.49
CA VAL A 162 3.71 14.45 -0.72
C VAL A 162 3.44 13.28 0.22
N CYS A 163 2.25 13.23 0.81
CA CYS A 163 1.82 12.14 1.69
C CYS A 163 2.82 11.94 2.84
N VAL A 164 3.38 10.74 2.98
CA VAL A 164 4.38 10.38 4.00
C VAL A 164 5.81 10.79 3.60
N GLY A 165 6.01 11.44 2.45
CA GLY A 165 7.30 12.02 2.09
C GLY A 165 7.77 13.11 3.06
N ALA A 166 6.86 13.68 3.86
CA ALA A 166 7.20 14.60 4.96
C ALA A 166 8.06 13.94 6.05
N GLU A 167 7.93 12.62 6.26
CA GLU A 167 8.79 11.85 7.18
C GLU A 167 10.25 11.92 6.72
N VAL A 168 10.51 11.80 5.42
CA VAL A 168 11.87 11.88 4.85
C VAL A 168 12.47 13.28 5.04
N LEU A 169 11.64 14.33 4.98
CA LEU A 169 12.10 15.70 5.27
C LEU A 169 12.36 15.91 6.77
N ALA A 170 11.55 15.30 7.64
CA ALA A 170 11.76 15.31 9.09
C ALA A 170 13.05 14.56 9.47
N ASP A 171 13.27 13.36 8.93
CA ASP A 171 14.49 12.57 9.10
C ASP A 171 15.76 13.34 8.65
N ALA A 172 15.62 14.21 7.64
CA ALA A 172 16.69 15.07 7.17
C ALA A 172 16.99 16.26 8.12
N GLY A 173 16.14 16.52 9.12
CA GLY A 173 16.19 17.67 10.03
C GLY A 173 15.69 18.96 9.37
N LEU A 174 14.90 18.86 8.30
CA LEU A 174 14.49 20.01 7.49
C LEU A 174 13.14 20.60 7.92
N LEU A 175 12.41 19.91 8.81
CA LEU A 175 11.10 20.34 9.31
C LEU A 175 11.11 20.79 10.79
N ASP A 176 12.26 20.72 11.47
CA ASP A 176 12.37 21.04 12.89
C ASP A 176 11.92 22.48 13.18
N GLY A 177 10.94 22.65 14.06
CA GLY A 177 10.34 23.92 14.42
C GLY A 177 9.41 24.53 13.35
N ARG A 178 9.17 23.84 12.23
CA ARG A 178 8.40 24.35 11.08
C ARG A 178 6.98 23.76 11.04
N PRO A 179 5.98 24.53 10.55
CA PRO A 179 4.66 23.98 10.27
C PRO A 179 4.75 23.01 9.08
N ALA A 180 4.16 21.82 9.25
CA ALA A 180 4.10 20.81 8.20
C ALA A 180 2.81 20.00 8.30
N THR A 181 2.42 19.34 7.21
CA THR A 181 1.34 18.35 7.21
C THR A 181 1.82 17.06 6.52
N SER A 182 1.01 16.01 6.64
CA SER A 182 1.26 14.69 6.05
C SER A 182 -0.06 13.93 5.98
N HIS A 183 -0.04 12.70 5.46
CA HIS A 183 -1.23 11.87 5.36
C HIS A 183 -1.85 11.61 6.75
N TRP A 184 -3.17 11.80 6.88
CA TRP A 184 -3.91 11.70 8.14
C TRP A 184 -3.66 10.40 8.94
N LEU A 185 -3.65 9.24 8.27
CA LEU A 185 -3.28 7.94 8.86
C LEU A 185 -1.89 7.90 9.52
N LYS A 186 -0.97 8.81 9.18
CA LYS A 186 0.41 8.83 9.64
C LYS A 186 0.71 9.92 10.65
N LEU A 187 -0.07 11.00 10.70
CA LEU A 187 0.17 12.15 11.59
C LEU A 187 0.31 11.76 13.07
N ILE A 188 -0.48 10.80 13.57
CA ILE A 188 -0.35 10.33 14.97
C ILE A 188 1.02 9.67 15.23
N GLY A 189 1.53 8.92 14.25
CA GLY A 189 2.86 8.30 14.34
C GLY A 189 3.96 9.34 14.25
N LEU A 190 3.85 10.25 13.27
CA LEU A 190 4.82 11.31 13.02
C LEU A 190 4.97 12.27 14.19
N ARG A 191 3.89 12.61 14.90
CA ARG A 191 4.00 13.40 16.13
C ARG A 191 4.81 12.74 17.24
N ARG A 192 4.93 11.41 17.22
CA ARG A 192 5.69 10.66 18.22
C ARG A 192 7.14 10.47 17.80
N SER A 193 7.40 10.22 16.52
CA SER A 193 8.77 10.07 15.99
C SER A 193 9.46 11.42 15.82
N ASP A 194 8.72 12.44 15.39
CA ASP A 194 9.22 13.76 14.99
C ASP A 194 8.48 14.87 15.78
N PRO A 195 8.67 14.92 17.11
CA PRO A 195 7.93 15.84 17.99
C PRO A 195 8.31 17.31 17.79
N ASP A 196 9.46 17.60 17.19
CA ASP A 196 9.94 18.95 16.93
C ASP A 196 9.28 19.59 15.70
N VAL A 197 8.52 18.84 14.92
CA VAL A 197 7.76 19.34 13.75
C VAL A 197 6.36 19.80 14.19
N ASN A 198 5.94 20.99 13.73
CA ASN A 198 4.63 21.55 14.04
C ASN A 198 3.54 20.96 13.12
N TRP A 199 3.14 19.72 13.37
CA TRP A 199 2.18 18.96 12.55
C TRP A 199 0.75 19.52 12.54
N THR A 200 0.32 20.02 11.39
CA THR A 200 -1.01 20.56 11.09
C THR A 200 -1.91 19.52 10.41
N GLU A 201 -3.15 19.38 10.89
CA GLU A 201 -4.17 18.48 10.30
C GLU A 201 -5.22 19.25 9.51
N GLY A 202 -6.08 18.54 8.80
CA GLY A 202 -7.27 19.13 8.16
C GLY A 202 -6.94 20.08 7.02
N VAL A 203 -5.73 20.02 6.45
CA VAL A 203 -5.30 20.84 5.30
C VAL A 203 -4.72 19.98 4.19
N ARG A 204 -4.92 20.39 2.94
CA ARG A 204 -4.33 19.78 1.73
C ARG A 204 -2.82 19.95 1.72
N PHE A 205 -2.36 21.15 2.06
CA PHE A 205 -0.95 21.46 2.13
C PHE A 205 -0.68 22.57 3.13
N VAL A 206 0.55 22.60 3.61
CA VAL A 206 1.16 23.71 4.33
C VAL A 206 2.27 24.26 3.46
N ASP A 207 2.22 25.55 3.15
CA ASP A 207 3.24 26.29 2.42
C ASP A 207 3.99 27.20 3.40
N ASP A 208 5.22 26.83 3.73
CA ASP A 208 6.10 27.53 4.67
C ASP A 208 7.28 28.19 3.95
N GLY A 209 7.04 28.72 2.74
CA GLY A 209 8.07 29.44 1.97
C GLY A 209 8.93 28.50 1.14
N ASP A 210 10.07 28.05 1.63
CA ASP A 210 10.98 27.16 0.87
C ASP A 210 10.63 25.67 1.02
N ILE A 211 9.60 25.33 1.80
CA ILE A 211 9.04 23.98 1.92
C ILE A 211 7.52 24.05 1.79
N VAL A 212 6.98 23.20 0.93
CA VAL A 212 5.56 22.88 0.84
C VAL A 212 5.42 21.41 1.24
N THR A 213 4.56 21.11 2.20
CA THR A 213 4.22 19.73 2.58
C THR A 213 2.76 19.49 2.26
N THR A 214 2.41 18.35 1.68
CA THR A 214 1.02 18.00 1.40
C THR A 214 0.55 16.85 2.25
N ALA A 215 -0.76 16.79 2.47
CA ALA A 215 -1.41 15.63 3.04
C ALA A 215 -1.41 14.46 2.03
N GLY A 216 -2.23 13.44 2.29
CA GLY A 216 -2.40 12.25 1.45
C GLY A 216 -2.65 12.47 -0.04
N VAL A 217 -1.93 11.65 -0.81
CA VAL A 217 -1.95 11.38 -2.25
C VAL A 217 -2.40 12.54 -3.15
N LEU A 218 -3.70 12.75 -3.37
CA LEU A 218 -4.14 13.72 -4.37
C LEU A 218 -3.98 15.17 -3.93
N SER A 219 -3.74 15.42 -2.63
CA SER A 219 -3.22 16.71 -2.17
C SER A 219 -1.84 17.05 -2.75
N GLY A 220 -1.10 16.06 -3.26
CA GLY A 220 0.13 16.28 -4.03
C GLY A 220 -0.11 17.05 -5.33
N ILE A 221 -1.28 16.89 -5.97
CA ILE A 221 -1.69 17.71 -7.13
C ILE A 221 -1.87 19.15 -6.69
N ASP A 222 -2.59 19.37 -5.58
CA ASP A 222 -2.83 20.72 -5.03
C ASP A 222 -1.51 21.41 -4.62
N GLY A 223 -0.58 20.69 -3.99
CA GLY A 223 0.73 21.21 -3.63
C GLY A 223 1.60 21.54 -4.84
N ALA A 224 1.60 20.68 -5.87
CA ALA A 224 2.32 20.96 -7.12
C ALA A 224 1.73 22.17 -7.84
N LEU A 225 0.40 22.29 -7.92
CA LEU A 225 -0.29 23.45 -8.49
C LEU A 225 -0.02 24.73 -7.70
N ARG A 226 0.11 24.63 -6.37
CA ARG A 226 0.54 25.74 -5.52
C ARG A 226 1.96 26.20 -5.84
N VAL A 227 2.88 25.28 -6.09
CA VAL A 227 4.24 25.63 -6.51
C VAL A 227 4.24 26.26 -7.90
N VAL A 228 3.47 25.73 -8.85
CA VAL A 228 3.30 26.33 -10.19
C VAL A 228 2.72 27.75 -10.09
N GLU A 229 1.72 27.96 -9.25
CA GLU A 229 1.15 29.29 -8.99
C GLU A 229 2.22 30.27 -8.52
N ARG A 230 3.11 29.85 -7.62
CA ARG A 230 4.17 30.70 -7.08
C ARG A 230 5.26 31.03 -8.09
N LEU A 231 5.69 30.03 -8.87
CA LEU A 231 6.84 30.16 -9.76
C LEU A 231 6.49 30.70 -11.14
N VAL A 232 5.28 30.42 -11.63
CA VAL A 232 4.84 30.78 -12.98
C VAL A 232 3.67 31.75 -12.97
N GLY A 233 2.72 31.55 -12.05
CA GLY A 233 1.57 32.43 -11.85
C GLY A 233 0.23 31.68 -11.79
N PRO A 234 -0.82 32.32 -11.24
CA PRO A 234 -2.12 31.69 -11.01
C PRO A 234 -2.83 31.23 -12.30
N ALA A 235 -2.67 31.98 -13.40
CA ALA A 235 -3.26 31.63 -14.69
C ALA A 235 -2.74 30.30 -15.24
N GLU A 236 -1.45 30.00 -15.03
CA GLU A 236 -0.87 28.73 -15.47
C GLU A 236 -1.33 27.57 -14.59
N ALA A 237 -1.39 27.76 -13.27
CA ALA A 237 -1.94 26.77 -12.36
C ALA A 237 -3.40 26.42 -12.70
N GLU A 238 -4.25 27.42 -13.00
CA GLU A 238 -5.63 27.18 -13.45
C GLU A 238 -5.71 26.50 -14.82
N ARG A 239 -4.79 26.83 -15.74
CA ARG A 239 -4.73 26.19 -17.05
C ARG A 239 -4.42 24.71 -16.90
N VAL A 240 -3.37 24.36 -16.15
CA VAL A 240 -2.98 22.96 -15.88
C VAL A 240 -4.07 22.23 -15.10
N SER A 241 -4.63 22.82 -14.05
CA SER A 241 -5.73 22.17 -13.29
C SER A 241 -6.91 21.78 -14.19
N ARG A 242 -7.29 22.66 -15.13
CA ARG A 242 -8.36 22.38 -16.11
C ARG A 242 -7.95 21.32 -17.13
N GLU A 243 -6.72 21.36 -17.63
CA GLU A 243 -6.19 20.36 -18.57
C GLU A 243 -6.20 18.96 -17.95
N LEU A 244 -5.84 18.85 -16.67
CA LEU A 244 -5.86 17.59 -15.93
C LEU A 244 -7.29 17.14 -15.56
N GLY A 245 -8.32 17.97 -15.73
CA GLY A 245 -9.66 17.71 -15.19
C GLY A 245 -9.74 17.78 -13.66
N TRP A 246 -8.73 18.34 -12.99
CA TRP A 246 -8.69 18.49 -11.55
C TRP A 246 -9.51 19.70 -11.10
N SER A 247 -10.55 19.45 -10.30
CA SER A 247 -11.42 20.50 -9.75
C SER A 247 -11.10 20.87 -8.29
N GLY A 248 -10.15 20.15 -7.67
CA GLY A 248 -9.80 20.31 -6.26
C GLY A 248 -9.06 21.62 -5.96
N TYR A 249 -8.37 22.20 -6.95
CA TYR A 249 -7.51 23.36 -6.77
C TYR A 249 -8.10 24.64 -7.37
N ARG A 250 -7.94 25.76 -6.65
CA ARG A 250 -8.10 27.12 -7.18
C ARG A 250 -7.04 28.01 -6.55
N PRO A 251 -6.34 28.85 -7.33
CA PRO A 251 -5.38 29.80 -6.76
C PRO A 251 -5.97 30.66 -5.65
N GLY A 252 -5.26 30.78 -4.53
CA GLY A 252 -5.74 31.48 -3.33
C GLY A 252 -7.00 30.89 -2.68
N GLY A 253 -7.45 29.71 -3.11
CA GLY A 253 -8.63 29.03 -2.57
C GLY A 253 -8.38 28.38 -1.21
N PRO A 254 -9.44 27.88 -0.56
CA PRO A 254 -9.32 27.19 0.71
C PRO A 254 -8.54 25.87 0.55
N VAL A 255 -7.68 25.60 1.52
CA VAL A 255 -6.87 24.37 1.58
C VAL A 255 -7.44 23.36 2.58
N ALA A 256 -8.54 23.65 3.25
CA ALA A 256 -9.12 22.73 4.23
C ALA A 256 -9.59 21.43 3.57
N ILE A 257 -9.36 20.30 4.25
CA ILE A 257 -9.95 19.00 3.94
C ILE A 257 -10.83 18.55 5.10
N ALA A 258 -11.76 17.63 4.83
CA ALA A 258 -12.58 17.06 5.89
C ALA A 258 -11.70 16.37 6.95
N ASP A 259 -12.10 16.45 8.21
CA ASP A 259 -11.42 15.74 9.29
C ASP A 259 -11.51 14.22 9.05
N GLU A 260 -10.35 13.59 8.96
CA GLU A 260 -10.25 12.17 8.61
C GLU A 260 -10.06 11.29 9.85
N ASP A 261 -11.07 11.23 10.72
CA ASP A 261 -11.05 10.34 11.89
C ASP A 261 -11.47 8.90 11.55
N PRO A 262 -10.86 7.86 12.17
CA PRO A 262 -11.31 6.48 12.00
C PRO A 262 -12.80 6.29 12.36
N GLN A 263 -13.57 5.71 11.46
CA GLN A 263 -14.99 5.44 11.62
C GLN A 263 -15.29 3.94 11.51
N PRO A 264 -16.41 3.45 12.10
CA PRO A 264 -16.79 2.03 11.99
C PRO A 264 -16.89 1.51 10.55
N ARG A 265 -17.26 2.39 9.59
CA ARG A 265 -17.32 2.06 8.16
C ARG A 265 -15.96 1.73 7.53
N ASP A 266 -14.87 2.18 8.14
CA ASP A 266 -13.50 1.95 7.68
C ASP A 266 -13.02 0.52 7.98
N LEU A 267 -13.81 -0.25 8.74
CA LEU A 267 -13.55 -1.68 8.98
C LEU A 267 -13.38 -2.45 7.68
N VAL A 268 -13.97 -1.97 6.58
CA VAL A 268 -13.81 -2.54 5.23
C VAL A 268 -12.34 -2.67 4.80
N ALA A 269 -11.48 -1.74 5.21
CA ALA A 269 -10.05 -1.76 4.90
C ALA A 269 -9.36 -2.94 5.60
N LEU A 270 -9.62 -3.09 6.90
CA LEU A 270 -9.09 -4.20 7.70
C LEU A 270 -9.64 -5.54 7.21
N LEU A 271 -10.94 -5.61 6.90
CA LEU A 271 -11.55 -6.83 6.37
C LEU A 271 -10.94 -7.24 5.03
N SER A 272 -10.68 -6.28 4.15
CA SER A 272 -10.04 -6.53 2.85
C SER A 272 -8.58 -6.98 3.02
N ALA A 273 -7.82 -6.33 3.90
CA ALA A 273 -6.45 -6.75 4.21
C ALA A 273 -6.41 -8.17 4.81
N ALA A 274 -7.27 -8.45 5.80
CA ALA A 274 -7.23 -9.67 6.60
C ALA A 274 -7.86 -10.89 5.92
N TYR A 275 -8.97 -10.71 5.20
CA TYR A 275 -9.84 -11.82 4.77
C TYR A 275 -10.07 -11.93 3.27
N ARG A 276 -9.60 -10.98 2.45
CA ARG A 276 -9.68 -11.09 0.98
C ARG A 276 -8.49 -11.88 0.44
N TRP A 277 -8.54 -13.21 0.57
CA TRP A 277 -7.44 -14.08 0.11
C TRP A 277 -7.48 -14.37 -1.40
N ASN A 278 -8.66 -14.33 -2.00
CA ASN A 278 -8.87 -14.57 -3.44
C ASN A 278 -8.84 -13.25 -4.22
N ARG A 279 -7.69 -12.57 -4.23
CA ARG A 279 -7.51 -11.32 -5.00
C ARG A 279 -7.34 -11.65 -6.49
N PRO A 280 -8.14 -11.06 -7.38
CA PRO A 280 -7.95 -11.24 -8.82
C PRO A 280 -6.64 -10.62 -9.27
N THR A 281 -6.06 -11.19 -10.32
CA THR A 281 -4.95 -10.63 -11.07
C THR A 281 -5.50 -9.76 -12.19
N THR A 282 -5.31 -8.45 -12.08
CA THR A 282 -5.74 -7.48 -13.10
C THR A 282 -4.55 -7.05 -13.94
N GLY A 283 -4.61 -7.30 -15.25
CA GLY A 283 -3.66 -6.75 -16.20
C GLY A 283 -3.90 -5.25 -16.38
N VAL A 284 -2.85 -4.44 -16.39
CA VAL A 284 -2.93 -3.01 -16.76
C VAL A 284 -2.16 -2.82 -18.05
N LEU A 285 -2.86 -2.43 -19.12
CA LEU A 285 -2.23 -2.19 -20.41
C LEU A 285 -1.40 -0.91 -20.37
N LEU A 286 -0.12 -1.04 -20.69
CA LEU A 286 0.80 0.05 -20.92
C LEU A 286 0.79 0.41 -22.41
N THR A 287 0.59 1.70 -22.73
CA THR A 287 0.65 2.23 -24.10
C THR A 287 1.49 3.49 -24.14
N ASP A 288 2.14 3.74 -25.27
CA ASP A 288 2.87 5.00 -25.47
C ASP A 288 1.92 6.19 -25.42
N GLY A 289 2.33 7.26 -24.74
CA GLY A 289 1.55 8.48 -24.57
C GLY A 289 0.50 8.42 -23.46
N VAL A 290 0.41 7.33 -22.69
CA VAL A 290 -0.45 7.25 -21.50
C VAL A 290 -0.11 8.34 -20.48
N GLY A 291 -1.11 8.94 -19.83
CA GLY A 291 -0.90 9.94 -18.78
C GLY A 291 -0.29 9.34 -17.50
N GLU A 292 0.49 10.12 -16.77
CA GLU A 292 1.14 9.66 -15.54
C GLU A 292 0.14 9.56 -14.36
N ILE A 293 -0.76 10.52 -14.19
CA ILE A 293 -1.90 10.49 -13.26
C ILE A 293 -2.86 9.37 -13.62
N GLU A 294 -3.02 9.10 -14.91
CA GLU A 294 -3.85 8.01 -15.40
C GLU A 294 -3.27 6.64 -15.01
N LEU A 295 -1.97 6.44 -15.20
CA LEU A 295 -1.28 5.27 -14.64
C LEU A 295 -1.41 5.23 -13.11
N ALA A 296 -1.24 6.35 -12.42
CA ALA A 296 -1.42 6.39 -10.97
C ALA A 296 -2.84 5.92 -10.55
N ALA A 297 -3.89 6.31 -11.28
CA ALA A 297 -5.26 5.89 -11.05
C ALA A 297 -5.50 4.40 -11.36
N ALA A 298 -4.74 3.80 -12.28
CA ALA A 298 -4.80 2.37 -12.56
C ALA A 298 -4.18 1.52 -11.43
N PHE A 299 -3.20 2.08 -10.71
CA PHE A 299 -2.42 1.32 -9.71
C PHE A 299 -2.79 1.61 -8.25
N ARG A 300 -2.85 2.88 -7.87
CA ARG A 300 -2.99 3.29 -6.46
C ARG A 300 -4.32 2.86 -5.81
N PRO A 301 -5.50 3.00 -6.46
CA PRO A 301 -6.80 2.69 -5.84
C PRO A 301 -7.01 1.22 -5.48
N TYR A 302 -6.35 0.30 -6.19
CA TYR A 302 -6.61 -1.14 -6.10
C TYR A 302 -5.65 -1.90 -5.16
N THR A 303 -4.59 -1.23 -4.68
CA THR A 303 -3.46 -1.89 -4.05
C THR A 303 -3.27 -1.42 -2.61
N GLU A 304 -2.60 -0.29 -2.40
CA GLU A 304 -2.29 0.22 -1.07
C GLU A 304 -3.56 0.66 -0.32
N LEU A 305 -3.70 0.24 0.93
CA LEU A 305 -4.84 0.47 1.83
C LEU A 305 -6.19 -0.15 1.41
N SER A 306 -6.35 -0.67 0.18
CA SER A 306 -7.58 -1.34 -0.27
C SER A 306 -7.43 -2.83 -0.52
N TYR A 307 -6.25 -3.27 -0.95
CA TYR A 307 -5.86 -4.68 -1.15
C TYR A 307 -6.87 -5.46 -2.01
N LEU A 308 -7.36 -4.83 -3.08
CA LEU A 308 -8.43 -5.34 -3.91
C LEU A 308 -7.94 -6.36 -4.94
N ALA A 309 -6.83 -6.07 -5.60
CA ALA A 309 -6.32 -6.86 -6.72
C ALA A 309 -4.79 -6.92 -6.73
N ARG A 310 -4.25 -7.94 -7.41
CA ARG A 310 -2.85 -8.00 -7.81
C ARG A 310 -2.73 -7.40 -9.21
N LEU A 311 -1.98 -6.32 -9.35
CA LEU A 311 -1.84 -5.67 -10.66
C LEU A 311 -0.60 -6.19 -11.37
N ARG A 312 -0.69 -6.32 -12.70
CA ARG A 312 0.46 -6.64 -13.55
C ARG A 312 0.44 -5.75 -14.79
N ALA A 313 1.43 -4.87 -14.88
CA ALA A 313 1.64 -4.05 -16.07
C ALA A 313 2.06 -4.94 -17.25
N PHE A 314 1.50 -4.71 -18.44
CA PHE A 314 1.93 -5.40 -19.66
C PHE A 314 1.83 -4.46 -20.86
N SER A 315 2.64 -4.70 -21.89
CA SER A 315 2.51 -4.08 -23.21
C SER A 315 2.27 -5.17 -24.25
N LEU A 316 1.66 -4.81 -25.39
CA LEU A 316 1.29 -5.78 -26.42
C LEU A 316 2.51 -6.44 -27.07
N ASP A 317 3.61 -5.71 -27.21
CA ASP A 317 4.86 -6.15 -27.80
C ASP A 317 5.92 -6.55 -26.76
N GLY A 318 5.58 -6.47 -25.47
CA GLY A 318 6.48 -6.76 -24.36
C GLY A 318 7.60 -5.75 -24.17
N ARG A 319 7.57 -4.59 -24.83
CA ARG A 319 8.59 -3.54 -24.72
C ARG A 319 8.24 -2.50 -23.67
N ALA A 320 9.25 -1.75 -23.27
CA ALA A 320 9.07 -0.55 -22.46
C ALA A 320 8.20 0.47 -23.20
N VAL A 321 7.38 1.22 -22.45
CA VAL A 321 6.55 2.30 -23.00
C VAL A 321 7.02 3.65 -22.48
N ARG A 322 6.74 4.70 -23.26
CA ARG A 322 6.98 6.09 -22.88
C ARG A 322 5.65 6.76 -22.55
N SER A 323 5.51 7.31 -21.35
CA SER A 323 4.32 8.09 -21.00
C SER A 323 4.27 9.42 -21.75
N ARG A 324 3.13 10.12 -21.63
CA ARG A 324 2.85 11.40 -22.29
C ARG A 324 3.97 12.41 -22.16
N HIS A 325 4.55 12.54 -20.98
CA HIS A 325 5.59 13.52 -20.68
C HIS A 325 7.00 12.91 -20.61
N GLY A 326 7.12 11.61 -20.95
CA GLY A 326 8.42 11.00 -21.20
C GLY A 326 9.05 10.24 -20.03
N LEU A 327 8.25 9.70 -19.11
CA LEU A 327 8.72 8.65 -18.21
C LEU A 327 8.77 7.30 -18.94
N THR A 328 9.63 6.39 -18.48
CA THR A 328 9.81 5.06 -19.10
C THR A 328 9.30 3.97 -18.16
N PHE A 329 8.29 3.23 -18.60
CA PHE A 329 7.70 2.15 -17.81
C PHE A 329 7.99 0.78 -18.42
N LEU A 330 8.24 -0.20 -17.56
CA LEU A 330 8.56 -1.56 -17.96
C LEU A 330 7.38 -2.51 -17.69
N PRO A 331 7.00 -3.35 -18.67
CA PRO A 331 6.01 -4.38 -18.43
C PRO A 331 6.56 -5.49 -17.51
N ARG A 332 5.67 -6.11 -16.74
CA ARG A 332 5.92 -7.27 -15.86
C ARG A 332 5.31 -8.57 -16.36
N ALA A 333 4.57 -8.51 -17.46
CA ALA A 333 3.94 -9.66 -18.09
C ALA A 333 3.94 -9.48 -19.60
N ALA A 334 4.00 -10.59 -20.32
CA ALA A 334 3.81 -10.62 -21.77
C ALA A 334 2.32 -10.78 -22.08
N TRP A 335 1.82 -10.07 -23.09
CA TRP A 335 0.46 -10.27 -23.58
C TRP A 335 0.35 -11.57 -24.38
N ARG A 336 -0.63 -12.42 -24.04
CA ARG A 336 -0.92 -13.69 -24.72
C ARG A 336 -2.43 -13.84 -24.87
N PRO A 337 -3.05 -13.47 -26.02
CA PRO A 337 -4.51 -13.46 -26.15
C PRO A 337 -5.22 -14.77 -25.80
N ALA A 338 -4.61 -15.91 -26.13
CA ALA A 338 -5.18 -17.24 -25.87
C ALA A 338 -5.06 -17.70 -24.40
N ASP A 339 -4.13 -17.13 -23.64
CA ASP A 339 -3.96 -17.38 -22.21
C ASP A 339 -3.43 -16.10 -21.55
N PRO A 340 -4.30 -15.10 -21.31
CA PRO A 340 -3.88 -13.78 -20.87
C PRO A 340 -3.18 -13.77 -19.51
N GLY A 341 -3.37 -14.81 -18.68
CA GLY A 341 -2.84 -14.86 -17.32
C GLY A 341 -3.44 -13.81 -16.36
N PHE A 342 -4.57 -13.21 -16.73
CA PHE A 342 -5.29 -12.20 -15.95
C PHE A 342 -6.76 -12.59 -15.81
N ASP A 343 -7.40 -12.18 -14.72
CA ASP A 343 -8.84 -12.32 -14.52
C ASP A 343 -9.64 -11.21 -15.23
N ARG A 344 -8.99 -10.06 -15.48
CA ARG A 344 -9.51 -8.90 -16.21
C ARG A 344 -8.39 -7.97 -16.65
N VAL A 345 -8.69 -7.09 -17.60
CA VAL A 345 -7.76 -6.05 -18.08
C VAL A 345 -8.34 -4.65 -17.85
N LEU A 346 -7.50 -3.76 -17.34
CA LEU A 346 -7.71 -2.32 -17.32
C LEU A 346 -6.93 -1.67 -18.47
N VAL A 347 -7.62 -0.82 -19.21
CA VAL A 347 -7.09 -0.12 -20.38
C VAL A 347 -7.17 1.39 -20.11
N PRO A 348 -6.03 2.11 -20.11
CA PRO A 348 -6.04 3.56 -20.10
C PRO A 348 -6.85 4.14 -21.27
N HIS A 349 -7.45 5.30 -21.07
CA HIS A 349 -8.12 6.10 -22.07
C HIS A 349 -7.28 6.27 -23.34
N GLY A 350 -7.92 6.17 -24.50
CA GLY A 350 -7.29 6.34 -25.82
C GLY A 350 -6.62 5.10 -26.38
N ALA A 351 -6.40 4.03 -25.59
CA ALA A 351 -5.93 2.76 -26.12
C ALA A 351 -7.12 1.95 -26.69
N PRO A 352 -7.13 1.61 -28.00
CA PRO A 352 -8.28 0.94 -28.60
C PRO A 352 -8.39 -0.51 -28.08
N PRO A 353 -9.53 -0.90 -27.47
CA PRO A 353 -9.74 -2.27 -26.98
C PRO A 353 -9.54 -3.33 -28.07
N VAL A 354 -9.75 -2.95 -29.35
CA VAL A 354 -9.57 -3.81 -30.52
C VAL A 354 -8.14 -4.37 -30.64
N ALA A 355 -7.15 -3.68 -30.08
CA ALA A 355 -5.75 -4.11 -30.14
C ALA A 355 -5.47 -5.34 -29.24
N LEU A 356 -6.36 -5.64 -28.29
CA LEU A 356 -6.26 -6.83 -27.45
C LEU A 356 -6.83 -8.09 -28.14
N GLY A 357 -7.59 -7.92 -29.23
CA GLY A 357 -8.28 -9.01 -29.93
C GLY A 357 -9.51 -9.52 -29.17
N ASP A 358 -10.08 -10.66 -29.62
CA ASP A 358 -11.14 -11.34 -28.90
C ASP A 358 -10.56 -12.00 -27.64
N THR A 359 -10.86 -11.44 -26.47
CA THR A 359 -10.38 -11.96 -25.19
C THR A 359 -11.50 -12.67 -24.45
N SER A 360 -11.19 -13.81 -23.83
CA SER A 360 -12.13 -14.54 -22.96
C SER A 360 -12.37 -13.86 -21.61
N ILE A 361 -11.68 -12.75 -21.34
CA ILE A 361 -11.70 -12.03 -20.07
C ILE A 361 -12.28 -10.61 -20.23
N PRO A 362 -12.87 -10.03 -19.18
CA PRO A 362 -13.38 -8.67 -19.24
C PRO A 362 -12.27 -7.64 -19.48
N VAL A 363 -12.50 -6.74 -20.43
CA VAL A 363 -11.67 -5.57 -20.69
C VAL A 363 -12.47 -4.33 -20.29
N ARG A 364 -11.90 -3.48 -19.45
CA ARG A 364 -12.53 -2.24 -18.99
C ARG A 364 -11.64 -1.04 -19.26
N ALA A 365 -12.21 0.01 -19.82
CA ALA A 365 -11.58 1.32 -19.84
C ALA A 365 -11.47 1.83 -18.39
N LEU A 366 -10.37 2.49 -18.05
CA LEU A 366 -10.14 3.01 -16.70
C LEU A 366 -11.12 4.15 -16.37
N HIS A 367 -11.34 5.06 -17.33
CA HIS A 367 -12.24 6.19 -17.21
C HIS A 367 -12.75 6.65 -18.59
N ASP A 368 -13.83 7.42 -18.60
CA ASP A 368 -14.40 7.99 -19.81
C ASP A 368 -13.62 9.23 -20.30
N ALA A 369 -13.84 9.64 -21.56
CA ALA A 369 -13.24 10.87 -22.11
C ALA A 369 -13.68 12.10 -21.30
N GLY A 370 -12.71 12.93 -20.88
CA GLY A 370 -12.99 14.15 -20.09
C GLY A 370 -13.35 13.90 -18.62
N GLU A 371 -13.36 12.65 -18.19
CA GLU A 371 -13.45 12.27 -16.78
C GLU A 371 -12.05 12.27 -16.13
N PHE A 372 -11.95 12.71 -14.87
CA PHE A 372 -10.71 12.60 -14.11
C PHE A 372 -10.40 11.12 -13.83
N PRO A 373 -9.18 10.60 -14.08
CA PRO A 373 -8.91 9.16 -14.04
C PRO A 373 -9.32 8.43 -12.75
N PHE A 374 -9.20 9.10 -11.59
CA PHE A 374 -9.60 8.51 -10.30
C PHE A 374 -11.12 8.36 -10.13
N ASP A 375 -11.95 9.17 -10.80
CA ASP A 375 -13.41 8.98 -10.78
C ASP A 375 -13.79 7.64 -11.42
N GLY A 376 -13.18 7.31 -12.56
CA GLY A 376 -13.37 6.05 -13.26
C GLY A 376 -12.93 4.84 -12.42
N ALA A 377 -11.75 4.93 -11.80
CA ALA A 377 -11.26 3.89 -10.90
C ALA A 377 -12.18 3.67 -9.70
N LEU A 378 -12.68 4.73 -9.06
CA LEU A 378 -13.61 4.63 -7.94
C LEU A 378 -14.95 4.02 -8.34
N ARG A 379 -15.47 4.38 -9.52
CA ARG A 379 -16.69 3.78 -10.09
C ARG A 379 -16.50 2.28 -10.35
N ASP A 380 -15.39 1.90 -10.95
CA ASP A 380 -15.08 0.49 -11.22
C ASP A 380 -14.91 -0.32 -9.93
N ILE A 381 -14.28 0.24 -8.89
CA ILE A 381 -14.17 -0.40 -7.59
C ILE A 381 -15.55 -0.63 -6.96
N ALA A 382 -16.43 0.38 -7.03
CA ALA A 382 -17.77 0.27 -6.48
C ALA A 382 -18.61 -0.80 -7.20
N ASP A 383 -18.55 -0.82 -8.53
CA ASP A 383 -19.24 -1.79 -9.38
C ASP A 383 -18.72 -3.23 -9.20
N THR A 384 -17.39 -3.39 -9.15
CA THR A 384 -16.73 -4.71 -9.09
C THR A 384 -16.74 -5.31 -7.69
N TYR A 385 -16.61 -4.47 -6.65
CA TYR A 385 -16.45 -4.92 -5.27
C TYR A 385 -17.60 -4.43 -4.40
N ASP A 386 -17.58 -3.15 -4.02
CA ASP A 386 -18.60 -2.51 -3.20
C ASP A 386 -18.35 -1.01 -2.99
N VAL A 387 -19.43 -0.28 -2.70
CA VAL A 387 -19.44 1.17 -2.44
C VAL A 387 -18.66 1.54 -1.17
N ALA A 388 -18.65 0.68 -0.14
CA ALA A 388 -17.94 0.97 1.10
C ALA A 388 -16.42 1.03 0.90
N THR A 389 -15.88 0.09 0.12
CA THR A 389 -14.46 0.06 -0.24
C THR A 389 -14.11 1.22 -1.16
N ALA A 390 -14.94 1.55 -2.16
CA ALA A 390 -14.71 2.72 -3.00
C ALA A 390 -14.66 4.03 -2.18
N ARG A 391 -15.56 4.20 -1.21
CA ARG A 391 -15.53 5.36 -0.30
C ARG A 391 -14.29 5.37 0.58
N TRP A 392 -13.87 4.22 1.10
CA TRP A 392 -12.61 4.09 1.84
C TRP A 392 -11.40 4.47 0.96
N VAL A 393 -11.36 4.01 -0.29
CA VAL A 393 -10.30 4.33 -1.24
C VAL A 393 -10.26 5.84 -1.49
N ALA A 394 -11.38 6.46 -1.82
CA ALA A 394 -11.46 7.91 -2.04
C ALA A 394 -10.99 8.70 -0.81
N ARG A 395 -11.42 8.29 0.39
CA ARG A 395 -10.96 8.85 1.66
C ARG A 395 -9.45 8.72 1.86
N SER A 396 -8.88 7.54 1.55
CA SER A 396 -7.43 7.31 1.63
C SER A 396 -6.64 8.11 0.58
N LEU A 397 -7.27 8.47 -0.54
CA LEU A 397 -6.70 9.34 -1.56
C LEU A 397 -6.87 10.83 -1.20
N GLN A 398 -7.64 11.14 -0.15
CA GLN A 398 -8.17 12.47 0.18
C GLN A 398 -8.88 13.13 -1.00
N TYR A 399 -9.60 12.28 -1.74
CA TYR A 399 -10.37 12.66 -2.89
C TYR A 399 -11.81 12.99 -2.47
N PRO A 400 -12.38 14.11 -2.90
CA PRO A 400 -13.80 14.38 -2.67
C PRO A 400 -14.63 13.31 -3.38
N VAL A 401 -15.34 12.48 -2.62
CA VAL A 401 -16.25 11.48 -3.19
C VAL A 401 -17.37 12.22 -3.93
N PRO A 402 -17.63 11.93 -5.22
CA PRO A 402 -18.77 12.52 -5.90
C PRO A 402 -20.08 12.18 -5.16
N ASP A 403 -20.97 13.15 -4.98
CA ASP A 403 -22.32 12.94 -4.41
C ASP A 403 -23.19 11.96 -5.24
N ARG A 404 -22.76 11.62 -6.45
CA ARG A 404 -23.45 10.65 -7.32
C ARG A 404 -23.36 9.25 -6.72
N GLY A 405 -24.50 8.55 -6.71
CA GLY A 405 -24.59 7.20 -6.19
C GLY A 405 -23.64 6.26 -6.92
N LEU A 406 -22.53 5.92 -6.28
CA LEU A 406 -21.62 4.87 -6.72
C LEU A 406 -22.42 3.58 -6.96
N PRO A 407 -22.25 2.91 -8.12
CA PRO A 407 -22.97 1.69 -8.44
C PRO A 407 -22.47 0.51 -7.59
N GLY A 408 -23.29 -0.54 -7.48
CA GLY A 408 -22.85 -1.82 -6.90
C GLY A 408 -23.29 -2.08 -5.46
N PRO A 409 -22.85 -3.21 -4.87
CA PRO A 409 -23.21 -3.60 -3.52
C PRO A 409 -22.77 -2.56 -2.49
N ARG A 410 -23.60 -2.33 -1.47
CA ARG A 410 -23.28 -1.32 -0.44
C ARG A 410 -22.15 -1.73 0.51
N TRP A 411 -21.93 -3.04 0.70
CA TRP A 411 -21.05 -3.57 1.73
C TRP A 411 -20.54 -4.99 1.40
N PRO A 412 -19.29 -5.35 1.74
CA PRO A 412 -18.75 -6.69 1.49
C PRO A 412 -19.14 -7.67 2.60
N TRP A 413 -20.37 -8.19 2.53
CA TRP A 413 -20.92 -9.11 3.53
C TRP A 413 -20.13 -10.42 3.65
N LEU A 414 -19.59 -10.93 2.55
CA LEU A 414 -18.75 -12.13 2.58
C LEU A 414 -17.51 -11.94 3.46
N LEU A 415 -16.80 -10.81 3.31
CA LEU A 415 -15.64 -10.51 4.16
C LEU A 415 -16.02 -10.30 5.62
N THR A 416 -17.21 -9.76 5.87
CA THR A 416 -17.73 -9.54 7.24
C THR A 416 -18.04 -10.86 7.96
N VAL A 417 -18.55 -11.84 7.22
CA VAL A 417 -18.93 -13.15 7.76
C VAL A 417 -17.72 -14.09 7.91
N SER A 418 -16.66 -13.92 7.12
CA SER A 418 -15.42 -14.72 7.19
C SER A 418 -14.84 -14.91 8.60
N PRO A 419 -14.58 -13.86 9.42
CA PRO A 419 -14.07 -14.05 10.77
C PRO A 419 -15.04 -14.82 11.68
N LEU A 420 -16.35 -14.68 11.49
CA LEU A 420 -17.36 -15.39 12.26
C LEU A 420 -17.39 -16.89 11.93
N LEU A 421 -17.24 -17.24 10.65
CA LEU A 421 -17.11 -18.63 10.22
C LEU A 421 -15.84 -19.27 10.77
N LEU A 422 -14.71 -18.56 10.70
CA LEU A 422 -13.44 -19.00 11.29
C LEU A 422 -13.52 -19.20 12.81
N ALA A 423 -14.22 -18.30 13.51
CA ALA A 423 -14.50 -18.46 14.94
C ALA A 423 -15.32 -19.73 15.23
N GLY A 424 -16.33 -20.00 14.41
CA GLY A 424 -17.12 -21.22 14.47
C GLY A 424 -16.29 -22.50 14.26
N VAL A 425 -15.36 -22.49 13.31
CA VAL A 425 -14.41 -23.60 13.08
C VAL A 425 -13.50 -23.81 14.29
N GLY A 426 -12.95 -22.74 14.86
CA GLY A 426 -12.11 -22.81 16.06
C GLY A 426 -12.86 -23.41 17.26
N ALA A 427 -14.06 -22.90 17.55
CA ALA A 427 -14.92 -23.42 18.61
C ALA A 427 -15.31 -24.88 18.38
N GLY A 428 -15.76 -25.21 17.16
CA GLY A 428 -16.20 -26.55 16.78
C GLY A 428 -15.10 -27.61 16.92
N THR A 429 -13.86 -27.25 16.58
CA THR A 429 -12.69 -28.14 16.70
C THR A 429 -12.42 -28.52 18.17
N VAL A 430 -12.47 -27.55 19.09
CA VAL A 430 -12.30 -27.81 20.53
C VAL A 430 -13.43 -28.69 21.08
N ILE A 431 -14.67 -28.41 20.68
CA ILE A 431 -15.84 -29.19 21.12
C ILE A 431 -15.73 -30.63 20.65
N LEU A 432 -15.38 -30.85 19.37
CA LEU A 432 -15.23 -32.18 18.80
C LEU A 432 -14.08 -32.95 19.45
N ALA A 433 -12.92 -32.31 19.64
CA ALA A 433 -11.78 -32.92 20.33
C ALA A 433 -12.13 -33.32 21.77
N GLY A 434 -12.86 -32.46 22.49
CA GLY A 434 -13.38 -32.74 23.83
C GLY A 434 -14.31 -33.95 23.86
N ARG A 435 -15.21 -34.08 22.87
CA ARG A 435 -16.11 -35.25 22.73
C ARG A 435 -15.34 -36.53 22.42
N VAL A 436 -14.39 -36.49 21.48
CA VAL A 436 -13.56 -37.66 21.12
C VAL A 436 -12.73 -38.13 22.30
N LEU A 437 -12.11 -37.21 23.06
CA LEU A 437 -11.35 -37.54 24.27
C LEU A 437 -12.25 -38.14 25.37
N ALA A 438 -13.49 -37.67 25.49
CA ALA A 438 -14.45 -38.23 26.44
C ALA A 438 -14.87 -39.66 26.06
N LEU A 439 -15.09 -39.93 24.77
CA LEU A 439 -15.38 -41.27 24.26
C LEU A 439 -14.20 -42.22 24.51
N ARG A 440 -12.98 -41.83 24.15
CA ARG A 440 -11.75 -42.63 24.39
C ARG A 440 -11.47 -42.92 25.87
N ARG A 441 -11.92 -42.05 26.79
CA ARG A 441 -11.81 -42.29 28.25
C ARG A 441 -12.83 -43.30 28.76
N ARG A 442 -13.99 -43.43 28.10
CA ARG A 442 -15.00 -44.45 28.43
C ARG A 442 -14.60 -45.85 27.96
N ASP A 443 -13.82 -45.93 26.89
CA ASP A 443 -13.37 -47.21 26.31
C ASP A 443 -12.08 -47.77 26.95
N ARG A 444 -11.51 -47.14 27.99
CA ARG A 444 -10.41 -47.71 28.77
C ARG A 444 -10.96 -48.72 29.79
N PRO A 445 -10.60 -50.01 29.73
CA PRO A 445 -11.03 -50.99 30.74
C PRO A 445 -10.49 -50.59 32.12
N GLY A 446 -11.37 -50.55 33.12
CA GLY A 446 -11.00 -50.26 34.50
C GLY A 446 -10.01 -51.31 35.04
N GLY A 447 -8.86 -50.85 35.53
CA GLY A 447 -7.95 -51.67 36.33
C GLY A 447 -8.65 -52.18 37.59
N GLY A 448 -8.59 -53.50 37.78
CA GLY A 448 -9.28 -54.32 38.76
C GLY A 448 -9.47 -53.76 40.17
N ALA A 449 -10.68 -53.99 40.68
CA ALA A 449 -10.99 -54.04 42.10
C ALA A 449 -10.17 -55.15 42.79
N THR A 450 -9.42 -54.80 43.83
CA THR A 450 -8.79 -55.76 44.75
C THR A 450 -9.84 -56.28 45.74
N VAL A 451 -10.16 -57.57 45.63
CA VAL A 451 -10.98 -58.38 46.55
C VAL A 451 -10.08 -58.89 47.71
N PRO A 452 -10.61 -59.08 48.95
CA PRO A 452 -9.79 -59.08 50.17
C PRO A 452 -9.06 -60.40 50.46
N ALA A 453 -8.00 -60.26 51.25
CA ALA A 453 -7.09 -61.32 51.68
C ALA A 453 -7.75 -62.34 52.63
N GLY A 454 -7.42 -63.62 52.41
CA GLY A 454 -7.62 -64.74 53.33
C GLY A 454 -6.52 -65.79 53.12
N PRO A 455 -6.15 -66.57 54.15
CA PRO A 455 -4.75 -66.81 54.52
C PRO A 455 -4.26 -68.23 54.25
N THR A 456 -2.93 -68.46 54.22
CA THR A 456 -2.24 -69.76 54.45
C THR A 456 -0.70 -69.58 54.40
N PRO A 457 0.13 -70.51 54.94
CA PRO A 457 0.91 -70.25 56.14
C PRO A 457 2.45 -70.35 55.96
N ASP A 458 3.15 -70.08 57.07
CA ASP A 458 4.53 -70.42 57.45
C ASP A 458 5.35 -71.31 56.50
N SER A 459 6.57 -70.87 56.18
CA SER A 459 7.76 -71.62 56.60
C SER A 459 9.01 -70.75 56.61
N SER A 460 9.88 -71.13 57.53
CA SER A 460 11.03 -70.43 58.07
C SER A 460 12.32 -70.53 57.25
N ALA A 461 13.05 -69.41 57.28
CA ALA A 461 14.49 -69.27 57.51
C ALA A 461 15.48 -69.07 56.32
N PRO A 462 16.58 -68.29 56.55
CA PRO A 462 17.42 -67.62 55.53
C PRO A 462 18.91 -68.04 55.72
N PRO A 463 19.97 -67.22 55.49
CA PRO A 463 20.27 -66.14 54.51
C PRO A 463 21.60 -66.40 53.73
N GLY A 464 21.92 -65.59 52.71
CA GLY A 464 23.24 -65.60 52.06
C GLY A 464 23.63 -64.26 51.41
N ARG A 465 24.69 -63.65 51.93
CA ARG A 465 25.26 -62.31 51.65
C ARG A 465 25.81 -62.08 50.23
N ALA A 466 25.80 -60.82 49.77
CA ALA A 466 26.98 -60.00 49.37
C ALA A 466 26.51 -58.71 48.64
N SER A 467 26.45 -57.55 49.30
CA SER A 467 27.51 -56.52 49.39
C SER A 467 28.03 -55.94 48.05
N ARG A 468 27.43 -54.81 47.66
CA ARG A 468 28.05 -53.52 47.26
C ARG A 468 29.47 -53.52 46.67
N ARG A 469 29.59 -52.97 45.46
CA ARG A 469 30.51 -51.86 45.07
C ARG A 469 29.90 -51.20 43.82
N ARG A 470 29.54 -49.89 43.85
CA ARG A 470 30.38 -48.70 43.52
C ARG A 470 30.99 -48.83 42.11
N LEU A 471 31.03 -47.84 41.22
CA LEU A 471 30.71 -46.41 41.17
C LEU A 471 31.08 -45.97 39.73
N ARG A 472 30.37 -44.97 39.17
CA ARG A 472 30.80 -44.05 38.07
C ARG A 472 31.03 -44.71 36.68
N ALA A 473 30.65 -44.09 35.56
CA ALA A 473 30.25 -42.72 35.26
C ALA A 473 29.03 -42.69 34.33
#